data_AF-A0A9W6TJU4-F1
#
_entry.id   AF-A0A9W6TJU4-F1
#
_cell.length_a   1.000
_cell.length_b   1.000
_cell.length_c   1.000
_cell.angle_alpha   90.00
_cell.angle_beta   90.00
_cell.angle_gamma   90.00
#
_symmetry.space_group_name_H-M   'P 1'
#
loop_
_entity.id
_entity.type
_entity.pdbx_description
1 polymer ?
#
loop_
_entity_poly.entity_id
_entity_poly.type
_entity_poly.pdbx_seq_one_letter_code
_entity_poly.pdbx_strand_id
1 'polypeptide(L)'
;MSDDSKHKRWFPLESNPDVMNAYVEKMGFPTSQFSFCDVLSTEEWALGMVPTPVAAVIMLFPIKPHTEEADKKEAARIEKEGHEVSPNVYYMRQTVGMENATIAAILARISNNFLLLMHYAAGNACGTVGILHAIGNMRHLVQLGEF
;
A
#
# COMPACT_ATOMS: atom_id res chain seq x y z
N MET A 1 20.20 27.78 -20.24
CA MET A 1 19.52 26.48 -20.19
C MET A 1 19.60 26.00 -18.76
N SER A 2 18.53 26.21 -17.98
CA SER A 2 18.46 25.76 -16.59
C SER A 2 18.34 24.24 -16.56
N ASP A 3 19.22 23.62 -15.79
CA ASP A 3 19.24 22.19 -15.51
C ASP A 3 18.05 21.83 -14.60
N ASP A 4 16.94 21.39 -15.21
CA ASP A 4 15.65 21.14 -14.56
C ASP A 4 15.31 19.64 -14.45
N SER A 5 16.27 18.82 -14.02
CA SER A 5 15.99 17.43 -13.62
C SER A 5 16.00 17.22 -12.10
N LYS A 6 15.47 18.18 -11.33
CA LYS A 6 15.17 17.92 -9.90
C LYS A 6 14.05 16.89 -9.81
N HIS A 7 14.41 15.62 -9.65
CA HIS A 7 13.47 14.53 -9.35
C HIS A 7 12.55 14.95 -8.19
N LYS A 8 11.24 14.91 -8.41
CA LYS A 8 10.25 15.20 -7.36
C LYS A 8 10.43 14.18 -6.24
N ARG A 9 10.87 14.63 -5.06
CA ARG A 9 11.00 13.80 -3.86
C ARG A 9 9.79 14.06 -2.97
N TRP A 10 9.16 12.98 -2.52
CA TRP A 10 8.05 13.06 -1.56
C TRP A 10 8.58 12.74 -0.18
N PHE A 11 7.99 13.33 0.85
CA PHE A 11 8.29 12.94 2.22
C PHE A 11 7.65 11.58 2.49
N PRO A 12 8.39 10.64 3.12
CA PRO A 12 7.83 9.35 3.47
C PRO A 12 6.70 9.54 4.49
N LEU A 13 5.59 8.83 4.28
CA LEU A 13 4.49 8.81 5.24
C LEU A 13 4.84 7.88 6.40
N GLU A 14 4.62 8.34 7.62
CA GLU A 14 4.77 7.51 8.81
C GLU A 14 3.65 6.46 8.86
N SER A 15 4.03 5.20 9.13
CA SER A 15 3.09 4.09 9.32
C SER A 15 2.50 4.14 10.73
N ASN A 16 1.66 5.15 10.96
CA ASN A 16 0.99 5.43 12.22
C ASN A 16 -0.49 5.72 11.93
N PRO A 17 -1.45 5.02 12.59
CA PRO A 17 -2.87 5.23 12.36
C PRO A 17 -3.32 6.68 12.47
N ASP A 18 -2.80 7.46 13.43
CA ASP A 18 -3.18 8.86 13.62
C ASP A 18 -2.76 9.72 12.43
N VAL A 19 -1.53 9.52 11.95
CA VAL A 19 -0.99 10.21 10.77
C VAL A 19 -1.77 9.82 9.52
N MET A 20 -2.06 8.53 9.34
CA MET A 20 -2.75 7.99 8.18
C MET A 20 -4.22 8.43 8.13
N ASN A 21 -4.94 8.37 9.27
CA ASN A 21 -6.32 8.82 9.39
C ASN A 21 -6.44 10.32 9.08
N ALA A 22 -5.60 11.16 9.70
CA ALA A 22 -5.59 12.60 9.42
C ALA A 22 -5.21 12.91 7.96
N TYR A 23 -4.38 12.08 7.33
CA TYR A 23 -4.01 12.23 5.93
C TYR A 23 -5.16 11.92 4.99
N VAL A 24 -5.87 10.80 5.20
CA VAL A 24 -7.00 10.40 4.33
C VAL A 24 -8.24 11.26 4.54
N GLU A 25 -8.48 11.77 5.75
CA GLU A 25 -9.54 12.72 6.04
C GLU A 25 -9.41 13.99 5.17
N LYS A 26 -8.18 14.53 5.07
CA LYS A 26 -7.89 15.68 4.19
C LYS A 26 -8.06 15.38 2.71
N MET A 27 -8.02 14.11 2.30
CA MET A 27 -8.32 13.68 0.93
C MET A 27 -9.82 13.44 0.69
N GLY A 28 -10.69 13.69 1.69
CA GLY A 28 -12.13 13.49 1.59
C GLY A 28 -12.57 12.04 1.83
N PHE A 29 -11.72 11.20 2.42
CA PHE A 29 -12.09 9.83 2.78
C PHE A 29 -13.02 9.83 4.01
N PRO A 30 -14.11 9.03 4.03
CA PRO A 30 -15.07 9.03 5.12
C PRO A 30 -14.53 8.32 6.38
N THR A 31 -13.72 9.04 7.15
CA THR A 31 -13.07 8.53 8.39
C THR A 31 -14.04 8.19 9.51
N SER A 32 -15.30 8.61 9.39
CA SER A 32 -16.39 8.18 10.28
C SER A 32 -16.85 6.73 10.04
N GLN A 33 -16.59 6.17 8.86
CA GLN A 33 -16.97 4.80 8.48
C GLN A 33 -15.76 3.86 8.44
N PHE A 34 -14.60 4.38 8.06
CA PHE A 34 -13.38 3.60 7.89
C PHE A 34 -12.22 4.30 8.58
N SER A 35 -11.43 3.57 9.34
CA SER A 35 -10.22 4.10 9.96
C SER A 35 -9.09 3.07 9.89
N PHE A 36 -7.87 3.57 9.90
CA PHE A 36 -6.69 2.78 10.15
C PHE A 36 -6.59 2.53 11.66
N CYS A 37 -6.15 1.34 12.03
CA CYS A 37 -5.79 0.94 13.38
C CYS A 37 -4.53 0.07 13.33
N ASP A 38 -3.81 0.00 14.45
CA ASP A 38 -2.64 -0.86 14.55
C ASP A 38 -3.00 -2.34 14.58
N VAL A 39 -2.15 -3.16 13.97
CA VAL A 39 -2.14 -4.61 14.14
C VAL A 39 -0.91 -4.96 14.99
N LEU A 40 -1.13 -5.27 16.26
CA LEU A 40 -0.04 -5.45 17.23
C LEU A 40 0.74 -6.76 17.03
N SER A 41 0.05 -7.81 16.59
CA SER A 41 0.62 -9.13 16.35
C SER A 41 -0.26 -9.93 15.39
N THR A 42 0.30 -10.98 14.79
CA THR A 42 -0.41 -11.96 13.97
C THR A 42 -1.02 -13.10 14.77
N GLU A 43 -0.84 -13.09 16.09
CA GLU A 43 -1.46 -14.04 17.01
C GLU A 43 -2.97 -13.76 17.18
N GLU A 44 -3.76 -14.81 17.40
CA GLU A 44 -5.23 -14.74 17.44
C GLU A 44 -5.75 -13.72 18.47
N TRP A 45 -5.11 -13.62 19.63
CA TRP A 45 -5.50 -12.66 20.67
C TRP A 45 -5.36 -11.20 20.20
N ALA A 46 -4.35 -10.88 19.40
CA ALA A 46 -4.10 -9.53 18.92
C ALA A 46 -4.99 -9.21 17.71
N LEU A 47 -5.20 -10.21 16.83
CA LEU A 47 -6.15 -10.08 15.72
C LEU A 47 -7.59 -9.89 16.21
N GLY A 48 -7.95 -10.49 17.36
CA GLY A 48 -9.24 -10.27 18.02
C GLY A 48 -9.45 -8.84 18.54
N MET A 49 -8.39 -8.03 18.66
CA MET A 49 -8.48 -6.61 19.02
C MET A 49 -8.73 -5.70 17.81
N VAL A 50 -8.53 -6.20 16.59
CA VAL A 50 -8.72 -5.42 15.35
C VAL A 50 -10.22 -5.29 15.08
N PRO A 51 -10.76 -4.07 14.90
CA PRO A 51 -12.15 -3.86 14.54
C PRO A 51 -12.52 -4.60 13.25
N THR A 52 -13.72 -5.18 13.22
CA THR A 52 -14.25 -5.88 12.04
C THR A 52 -15.51 -5.17 11.52
N PRO A 53 -15.77 -5.21 10.20
CA PRO A 53 -14.99 -5.89 9.15
C PRO A 53 -13.72 -5.14 8.76
N VAL A 54 -12.67 -5.89 8.41
CA VAL A 54 -11.41 -5.34 7.87
C VAL A 54 -11.53 -5.29 6.34
N ALA A 55 -11.16 -4.17 5.72
CA ALA A 55 -11.25 -4.01 4.27
C ALA A 55 -9.88 -4.10 3.55
N ALA A 56 -8.81 -3.68 4.22
CA ALA A 56 -7.45 -3.73 3.69
C ALA A 56 -6.43 -3.85 4.84
N VAL A 57 -5.25 -4.39 4.53
CA VAL A 57 -4.11 -4.42 5.44
C VAL A 57 -2.93 -3.75 4.73
N ILE A 58 -2.29 -2.80 5.42
CA ILE A 58 -1.08 -2.15 4.95
C ILE A 58 0.09 -2.68 5.78
N MET A 59 1.10 -3.23 5.12
CA MET A 59 2.27 -3.79 5.77
C MET A 59 3.52 -3.00 5.40
N LEU A 60 4.14 -2.39 6.41
CA LEU A 60 5.47 -1.80 6.30
C LEU A 60 6.52 -2.84 6.71
N PHE A 61 7.53 -3.07 5.88
CA PHE A 61 8.65 -3.96 6.21
C PHE A 61 9.97 -3.44 5.62
N PRO A 62 11.13 -3.77 6.23
CA PRO A 62 12.42 -3.38 5.71
C PRO A 62 12.78 -4.21 4.49
N ILE A 63 13.19 -3.54 3.41
CA ILE A 63 13.70 -4.22 2.22
C ILE A 63 15.16 -4.54 2.41
N LYS A 64 15.49 -5.81 2.20
CA LYS A 64 16.82 -6.38 2.36
C LYS A 64 17.19 -7.09 1.06
N PRO A 65 18.49 -7.36 0.81
CA PRO A 65 18.90 -8.05 -0.43
C PRO A 65 18.14 -9.36 -0.68
N HIS A 66 17.83 -10.12 0.38
CA HIS A 66 17.06 -11.36 0.25
C HIS A 66 15.60 -11.13 -0.14
N THR A 67 14.95 -10.04 0.31
CA THR A 67 13.56 -9.73 -0.08
C THR A 67 13.52 -9.27 -1.52
N GLU A 68 14.49 -8.46 -1.96
CA GLU A 68 14.59 -8.06 -3.38
C GLU A 68 14.86 -9.26 -4.30
N GLU A 69 15.65 -10.24 -3.85
CA GLU A 69 15.86 -11.48 -4.59
C GLU A 69 14.58 -12.32 -4.65
N ALA A 70 13.83 -12.42 -3.55
CA ALA A 70 12.54 -13.08 -3.53
C ALA A 70 11.53 -12.40 -4.48
N ASP A 71 11.47 -11.07 -4.49
CA ASP A 71 10.64 -10.27 -5.39
C ASP A 71 10.97 -10.53 -6.87
N LYS A 72 12.26 -10.58 -7.21
CA LYS A 72 12.73 -10.91 -8.57
C LYS A 72 12.35 -12.34 -8.98
N LYS A 73 12.51 -13.31 -8.06
CA LYS A 73 12.12 -14.70 -8.29
C LYS A 73 10.63 -14.83 -8.53
N GLU A 74 9.82 -14.14 -7.74
CA GLU A 74 8.36 -14.18 -7.88
C GLU A 74 7.90 -13.50 -9.18
N ALA A 75 8.50 -12.36 -9.55
CA ALA A 75 8.23 -11.72 -10.83
C ALA A 75 8.55 -12.63 -12.03
N ALA A 76 9.70 -13.29 -12.02
CA ALA A 76 10.09 -14.25 -13.06
C ALA A 76 9.17 -15.48 -13.09
N ARG A 77 8.72 -15.97 -11.92
CA ARG A 77 7.74 -17.06 -11.83
C ARG A 77 6.41 -16.65 -12.47
N ILE A 78 5.91 -15.47 -12.12
CA ILE A 78 4.67 -14.91 -12.68
C ILE A 78 4.77 -14.70 -14.20
N GLU A 79 5.90 -14.22 -14.71
CA GLU A 79 6.10 -14.04 -16.15
C GLU A 79 6.09 -15.38 -16.91
N LYS A 80 6.64 -16.43 -16.31
CA LYS A 80 6.73 -17.77 -16.91
C LYS A 80 5.43 -18.56 -16.80
N GLU A 81 4.81 -18.57 -15.62
CA GLU A 81 3.67 -19.44 -15.27
C GLU A 81 2.33 -18.72 -15.42
N GLY A 82 2.35 -17.40 -15.50
CA GLY A 82 1.15 -16.57 -15.39
C GLY A 82 0.66 -16.46 -13.95
N HIS A 83 -0.26 -15.54 -13.75
CA HIS A 83 -1.06 -15.45 -12.54
C HIS A 83 -2.43 -14.88 -12.89
N GLU A 84 -3.45 -15.25 -12.12
CA GLU A 84 -4.79 -14.70 -12.30
C GLU A 84 -4.98 -13.46 -11.42
N VAL A 85 -5.24 -12.32 -12.06
CA VAL A 85 -5.61 -11.07 -11.38
C VAL A 85 -7.06 -10.75 -11.69
N SER A 86 -7.83 -10.44 -10.65
CA SER A 86 -9.20 -9.98 -10.83
C SER A 86 -9.22 -8.64 -11.58
N PRO A 87 -10.08 -8.47 -12.61
CA PRO A 87 -10.19 -7.20 -13.33
C PRO A 87 -10.71 -6.06 -12.45
N ASN A 88 -11.27 -6.37 -11.28
CA ASN A 88 -11.73 -5.37 -10.32
C ASN A 88 -10.61 -4.78 -9.46
N VAL A 89 -9.40 -5.32 -9.54
CA VAL A 89 -8.24 -4.82 -8.80
C VAL A 89 -7.81 -3.47 -9.38
N TYR A 90 -7.74 -2.47 -8.52
CA TYR A 90 -7.07 -1.21 -8.83
C TYR A 90 -5.58 -1.35 -8.52
N TYR A 91 -4.74 -1.03 -9.51
CA TYR A 91 -3.28 -1.08 -9.39
C TYR A 91 -2.63 0.10 -10.10
N MET A 92 -1.60 0.67 -9.47
CA MET A 92 -0.75 1.72 -10.03
C MET A 92 0.72 1.50 -9.68
N ARG A 93 1.60 1.69 -10.65
CA ARG A 93 3.06 1.65 -10.41
C ARG A 93 3.51 2.94 -9.72
N GLN A 94 4.26 2.83 -8.62
CA GLN A 94 4.96 3.98 -8.06
C GLN A 94 6.16 4.32 -8.93
N THR A 95 6.31 5.59 -9.29
CA THR A 95 7.42 6.10 -10.11
C THR A 95 8.19 7.23 -9.43
N VAL A 96 7.72 7.71 -8.28
CA VAL A 96 8.26 8.87 -7.57
C VAL A 96 9.17 8.43 -6.42
N GLY A 97 10.38 8.99 -6.37
CA GLY A 97 11.36 8.73 -5.31
C GLY A 97 12.03 7.36 -5.38
N MET A 98 12.09 6.75 -6.58
CA MET A 98 12.72 5.45 -6.79
C MET A 98 13.83 5.60 -7.83
N GLU A 99 15.09 5.36 -7.45
CA GLU A 99 16.14 5.28 -8.45
C GLU A 99 16.21 3.90 -9.12
N ASN A 100 15.87 2.76 -8.49
CA ASN A 100 16.01 1.45 -9.16
C ASN A 100 15.18 0.27 -8.58
N ALA A 101 14.14 0.47 -7.75
CA ALA A 101 13.46 -0.65 -7.11
C ALA A 101 12.21 -1.15 -7.88
N THR A 102 12.23 -2.43 -8.23
CA THR A 102 11.05 -3.21 -8.64
C THR A 102 10.07 -3.23 -7.46
N ILE A 103 8.87 -2.66 -7.60
CA ILE A 103 7.81 -2.91 -6.64
C ILE A 103 7.19 -4.26 -6.97
N ALA A 104 7.50 -5.27 -6.17
CA ALA A 104 6.62 -6.41 -6.02
C ALA A 104 5.46 -5.97 -5.13
N ALA A 105 4.40 -5.44 -5.75
CA ALA A 105 3.11 -5.42 -5.11
C ALA A 105 2.59 -6.86 -5.19
N ILE A 106 3.00 -7.70 -4.24
CA ILE A 106 2.36 -9.00 -4.08
C ILE A 106 0.98 -8.69 -3.54
N LEU A 107 0.00 -8.64 -4.45
CA LEU A 107 -1.41 -8.63 -4.12
C LEU A 107 -1.76 -10.03 -3.64
N ALA A 108 -1.33 -10.36 -2.42
CA ALA A 108 -1.66 -11.63 -1.80
C ALA A 108 -3.16 -11.64 -1.57
N ARG A 109 -3.84 -12.57 -2.25
CA ARG A 109 -5.28 -12.82 -2.10
C ARG A 109 -5.52 -13.54 -0.79
N ILE A 110 -5.38 -12.83 0.32
CA ILE A 110 -5.99 -13.23 1.58
C ILE A 110 -7.48 -12.91 1.39
N SER A 111 -8.31 -13.96 1.39
CA SER A 111 -9.76 -13.91 1.22
C SER A 111 -10.39 -12.58 1.67
N ASN A 112 -10.96 -11.83 0.71
CA ASN A 112 -11.66 -10.56 0.88
C ASN A 112 -10.87 -9.35 1.45
N ASN A 113 -9.63 -9.50 1.91
CA ASN A 113 -8.84 -8.43 2.52
C ASN A 113 -7.53 -8.21 1.73
N PHE A 114 -7.42 -7.06 1.08
CA PHE A 114 -6.30 -6.73 0.20
C PHE A 114 -5.06 -6.35 1.03
N LEU A 115 -3.98 -7.14 0.93
CA LEU A 115 -2.69 -6.84 1.55
C LEU A 115 -1.85 -5.97 0.61
N LEU A 116 -1.41 -4.80 1.10
CA LEU A 116 -0.54 -3.88 0.39
C LEU A 116 0.82 -3.80 1.06
N LEU A 117 1.84 -4.12 0.27
CA LEU A 117 3.24 -4.13 0.66
C LEU A 117 3.88 -2.76 0.41
N MET A 118 4.46 -2.16 1.45
CA MET A 118 5.06 -0.82 1.39
C MET A 118 6.59 -0.86 1.54
N HIS A 119 7.29 -0.18 0.63
CA HIS A 119 8.76 -0.03 0.61
C HIS A 119 9.22 1.07 1.56
N TYR A 120 10.12 0.83 2.53
CA TYR A 120 10.72 1.94 3.28
C TYR A 120 12.03 2.44 2.62
N ALA A 121 12.02 3.64 2.03
CA ALA A 121 13.22 4.33 1.55
C ALA A 121 13.07 5.85 1.74
N ALA A 122 14.11 6.50 2.27
CA ALA A 122 14.10 7.93 2.54
C ALA A 122 13.87 8.74 1.25
N GLY A 123 12.70 9.40 1.14
CA GLY A 123 12.31 10.22 0.00
C GLY A 123 11.37 9.56 -1.01
N ASN A 124 10.73 8.45 -0.64
CA ASN A 124 9.80 7.72 -1.50
C ASN A 124 8.33 8.07 -1.19
N ALA A 125 7.46 7.92 -2.19
CA ALA A 125 6.01 8.16 -2.07
C ALA A 125 5.24 6.89 -1.65
N CYS A 126 5.93 5.89 -1.07
CA CYS A 126 5.37 4.56 -0.88
C CYS A 126 4.07 4.64 -0.10
N GLY A 127 4.09 5.25 1.10
CA GLY A 127 2.99 5.33 2.07
C GLY A 127 1.70 5.83 1.43
N THR A 128 1.80 6.93 0.70
CA THR A 128 0.67 7.47 -0.06
C THR A 128 0.18 6.49 -1.13
N VAL A 129 1.08 5.87 -1.90
CA VAL A 129 0.69 4.91 -2.93
C VAL A 129 -0.03 3.69 -2.31
N GLY A 130 0.42 3.18 -1.16
CA GLY A 130 -0.29 2.10 -0.45
C GLY A 130 -1.68 2.52 -0.01
N ILE A 131 -1.83 3.71 0.57
CA ILE A 131 -3.15 4.25 0.94
C ILE A 131 -4.06 4.35 -0.30
N LEU A 132 -3.57 4.89 -1.41
CA LEU A 132 -4.34 5.03 -2.65
C LEU A 132 -4.80 3.67 -3.21
N HIS A 133 -3.94 2.65 -3.14
CA HIS A 133 -4.35 1.30 -3.52
C HIS A 133 -5.40 0.73 -2.59
N ALA A 134 -5.27 0.93 -1.27
CA ALA A 134 -6.26 0.43 -0.31
C ALA A 134 -7.63 1.05 -0.63
N ILE A 135 -7.67 2.38 -0.76
CA ILE A 135 -8.90 3.13 -1.07
C ILE A 135 -9.44 2.74 -2.47
N GLY A 136 -8.60 2.67 -3.50
CA GLY A 136 -9.01 2.34 -4.86
C GLY A 136 -9.61 0.94 -5.01
N ASN A 137 -9.17 -0.03 -4.20
CA ASN A 137 -9.75 -1.37 -4.16
C ASN A 137 -11.05 -1.41 -3.33
N MET A 138 -11.24 -0.47 -2.40
CA MET A 138 -12.48 -0.27 -1.65
C MET A 138 -13.51 0.62 -2.35
N ARG A 139 -13.29 1.04 -3.60
CA ARG A 139 -14.19 1.97 -4.32
C ARG A 139 -15.66 1.56 -4.40
N HIS A 140 -15.97 0.29 -4.21
CA HIS A 140 -17.33 -0.25 -4.19
C HIS A 140 -18.01 -0.13 -2.81
N LEU A 141 -17.25 0.17 -1.76
CA LEU A 141 -17.70 0.38 -0.39
C LEU A 141 -17.68 1.86 0.02
N VAL A 142 -16.95 2.69 -0.72
CA VAL A 142 -16.68 4.08 -0.37
C VAL A 142 -17.35 5.01 -1.37
N GLN A 143 -18.27 5.85 -0.90
CA GLN A 143 -18.69 7.04 -1.64
C GLN A 143 -17.71 8.16 -1.30
N LEU A 144 -16.91 8.58 -2.28
CA LEU A 144 -16.11 9.79 -2.14
C LEU A 144 -17.06 10.99 -2.16
N GLY A 145 -16.87 11.95 -1.26
CA GLY A 145 -17.67 13.17 -1.25
C GLY A 145 -17.58 13.90 -2.59
N GLU A 146 -18.65 14.62 -2.95
CA GLU A 146 -18.57 15.57 -4.07
C GLU A 146 -17.58 16.68 -3.70
N PHE A 147 -16.65 16.99 -4.63
CA PHE A 147 -15.66 18.05 -4.49
C PHE A 147 -16.20 19.38 -5.01
#